data_AF-A0A0V8JQA2-F1
#
_entry.id   AF-A0A0V8JQA2-F1
#
_cell.length_a   1.000
_cell.length_b   1.000
_cell.length_c   1.000
_cell.angle_alpha   90.00
_cell.angle_beta   90.00
_cell.angle_gamma   90.00
#
_symmetry.space_group_name_H-M   'P 1'
#
loop_
_entity.id
_entity.type
_entity.pdbx_description
1 polymer ?
#
loop_
_entity_poly.entity_id
_entity_poly.type
_entity_poly.pdbx_seq_one_letter_code
_entity_poly.pdbx_strand_id
1 'polypeptide(L)'
;MGEQIIYDMTTLPDTIGSISKLLGVDERQITKYCASHKDDYDAEGFLSLLGLSEHSLLDFEIYITSLHVTTDKDNCSSLKKYGLLNLQQAIIKDTPLRAYLRNYGVRIEIEKKQIQFQDKLFDISKDYNGISEPIDWIIYKLYKDFQLNSFFHSDNVLKYGGGIRRRPEFLYNLAELLRVPNIEYDWMNDISCYVIKYKATLSQFADWNFDIDKNEINYLDESEINIRKIKWLINQSLRRINNDLFYNSIDDCYSYLKNDAYVRVSDILRIYTENEYLEEYRINE
;
A
#
# COMPACT_ATOMS: atom_id res chain seq x y z
N MET A 1 -21.61 10.57 15.78
CA MET A 1 -20.84 9.72 14.85
C MET A 1 -20.75 10.50 13.56
N GLY A 2 -19.54 10.85 13.14
CA GLY A 2 -19.30 11.55 11.88
C GLY A 2 -19.77 10.71 10.69
N GLU A 3 -19.98 11.36 9.54
CA GLU A 3 -20.33 10.64 8.32
C GLU A 3 -19.13 9.81 7.84
N GLN A 4 -19.36 8.55 7.47
CA GLN A 4 -18.31 7.69 6.95
C GLN A 4 -18.07 7.96 5.46
N ILE A 5 -16.81 8.16 5.07
CA ILE A 5 -16.38 8.31 3.69
C ILE A 5 -15.36 7.21 3.35
N ILE A 6 -15.59 6.54 2.23
CA ILE A 6 -14.56 5.75 1.56
C ILE A 6 -13.95 6.68 0.51
N TYR A 7 -12.72 7.12 0.76
CA TYR A 7 -11.96 8.00 -0.11
C TYR A 7 -11.14 7.14 -1.08
N ASP A 8 -11.54 7.16 -2.34
CA ASP A 8 -11.02 6.30 -3.39
C ASP A 8 -10.39 7.12 -4.49
N MET A 9 -9.07 7.00 -4.62
CA MET A 9 -8.30 7.66 -5.66
C MET A 9 -7.91 6.70 -6.77
N THR A 10 -8.43 5.46 -6.82
CA THR A 10 -7.91 4.43 -7.73
C THR A 10 -8.29 4.69 -9.19
N THR A 11 -9.44 5.33 -9.45
CA THR A 11 -9.87 5.80 -10.79
C THR A 11 -10.13 7.31 -10.78
N LEU A 12 -10.15 7.97 -11.94
CA LEU A 12 -10.48 9.40 -12.02
C LEU A 12 -11.92 9.69 -11.56
N PRO A 13 -12.96 8.93 -11.98
CA PRO A 13 -14.31 9.10 -11.46
C PRO A 13 -14.41 8.95 -9.95
N ASP A 14 -13.73 7.94 -9.37
CA ASP A 14 -13.71 7.73 -7.92
C ASP A 14 -12.99 8.88 -7.20
N THR A 15 -11.90 9.41 -7.79
CA THR A 15 -11.14 10.55 -7.24
C THR A 15 -12.03 11.80 -7.14
N ILE A 16 -12.73 12.13 -8.24
CA ILE A 16 -13.68 13.26 -8.28
C ILE A 16 -14.80 13.01 -7.28
N GLY A 17 -15.40 11.83 -7.28
CA GLY A 17 -16.48 11.46 -6.37
C GLY A 17 -16.08 11.57 -4.89
N SER A 18 -14.85 11.21 -4.56
CA SER A 18 -14.31 11.29 -3.20
C SER A 18 -14.13 12.73 -2.73
N ILE A 19 -13.54 13.61 -3.56
CA ILE A 19 -13.46 15.05 -3.26
C ILE A 19 -14.87 15.65 -3.14
N SER A 20 -15.75 15.35 -4.10
CA SER A 20 -17.12 15.86 -4.13
C SER A 20 -17.87 15.51 -2.87
N LYS A 21 -17.76 14.26 -2.40
CA LYS A 21 -18.39 13.83 -1.15
C LYS A 21 -17.78 14.50 0.06
N LEU A 22 -16.45 14.59 0.13
CA LEU A 22 -15.73 15.17 1.28
C LEU A 22 -16.02 16.66 1.46
N LEU A 23 -16.07 17.43 0.36
CA LEU A 23 -16.16 18.89 0.40
C LEU A 23 -17.55 19.44 0.06
N GLY A 24 -18.50 18.57 -0.34
CA GLY A 24 -19.84 18.98 -0.75
C GLY A 24 -19.86 19.82 -2.03
N VAL A 25 -19.00 19.48 -3.00
CA VAL A 25 -18.82 20.22 -4.26
C VAL A 25 -19.11 19.35 -5.48
N ASP A 26 -19.51 19.97 -6.59
CA ASP A 26 -19.69 19.25 -7.85
C ASP A 26 -18.37 19.14 -8.66
N GLU A 27 -18.36 18.21 -9.63
CA GLU A 27 -17.22 18.00 -10.54
C GLU A 27 -16.82 19.29 -11.26
N ARG A 28 -17.78 20.11 -11.67
CA ARG A 28 -17.52 21.35 -12.41
C ARG A 28 -16.71 22.34 -11.57
N GLN A 29 -16.99 22.46 -10.27
CA GLN A 29 -16.23 23.30 -9.35
C GLN A 29 -14.79 22.80 -9.23
N ILE A 30 -14.59 21.47 -9.09
CA ILE A 30 -13.27 20.86 -8.97
C ILE A 30 -12.46 21.08 -10.26
N THR A 31 -13.03 20.73 -11.42
CA THR A 31 -12.37 20.90 -12.72
C THR A 31 -12.04 22.37 -13.00
N LYS A 32 -12.96 23.30 -12.67
CA LYS A 32 -12.71 24.74 -12.83
C LYS A 32 -11.55 25.22 -11.95
N TYR A 33 -11.45 24.72 -10.72
CA TYR A 33 -10.35 25.05 -9.83
C TYR A 33 -9.02 24.57 -10.40
N CYS A 34 -8.91 23.28 -10.77
CA CYS A 34 -7.72 22.71 -11.40
C CYS A 34 -7.35 23.46 -12.70
N ALA A 35 -8.34 23.85 -13.50
CA ALA A 35 -8.11 24.55 -14.75
C ALA A 35 -7.58 25.99 -14.56
N SER A 36 -7.98 26.65 -13.47
CA SER A 36 -7.58 28.03 -13.16
C SER A 36 -6.26 28.10 -12.38
N HIS A 37 -5.85 27.01 -11.74
CA HIS A 37 -4.64 26.89 -10.91
C HIS A 37 -3.75 25.76 -11.44
N LYS A 38 -3.49 25.78 -12.75
CA LYS A 38 -2.80 24.67 -13.43
C LYS A 38 -1.45 24.35 -12.77
N ASP A 39 -0.70 25.38 -12.40
CA ASP A 39 0.68 25.29 -11.94
C ASP A 39 0.83 25.47 -10.41
N ASP A 40 -0.26 25.78 -9.70
CA ASP A 40 -0.29 26.19 -8.30
C ASP A 40 -1.55 25.72 -7.55
N TYR A 41 -2.18 24.62 -7.98
CA TYR A 41 -3.29 24.03 -7.23
C TYR A 41 -2.83 23.52 -5.86
N ASP A 42 -3.65 23.74 -4.84
CA ASP A 42 -3.41 23.21 -3.51
C ASP A 42 -4.73 23.12 -2.70
N ALA A 43 -4.73 22.28 -1.65
CA ALA A 43 -5.89 22.03 -0.82
C ALA A 43 -6.34 23.28 -0.06
N GLU A 44 -5.43 24.17 0.33
CA GLU A 44 -5.73 25.36 1.13
C GLU A 44 -6.38 26.44 0.29
N GLY A 45 -5.84 26.70 -0.90
CA GLY A 45 -6.45 27.53 -1.93
C GLY A 45 -7.81 27.00 -2.34
N PHE A 46 -7.97 25.69 -2.48
CA PHE A 46 -9.27 25.10 -2.81
C PHE A 46 -10.29 25.24 -1.68
N LEU A 47 -9.92 24.92 -0.43
CA LEU A 47 -10.80 25.11 0.73
C LEU A 47 -11.18 26.58 0.93
N SER A 48 -10.23 27.50 0.75
CA SER A 48 -10.45 28.94 0.80
C SER A 48 -11.45 29.42 -0.25
N LEU A 49 -11.33 28.94 -1.49
CA LEU A 49 -12.28 29.23 -2.57
C LEU A 49 -13.70 28.79 -2.21
N LEU A 50 -13.83 27.66 -1.51
CA LEU A 50 -15.11 27.10 -1.07
C LEU A 50 -15.64 27.75 0.22
N GLY A 51 -14.84 28.59 0.89
CA GLY A 51 -15.18 29.16 2.19
C GLY A 51 -15.26 28.12 3.31
N LEU A 52 -14.55 26.99 3.15
CA LEU A 52 -14.55 25.89 4.11
C LEU A 52 -13.40 26.06 5.13
N SER A 53 -13.70 25.81 6.40
CA SER A 53 -12.69 25.68 7.43
C SER A 53 -12.01 24.31 7.33
N GLU A 54 -10.70 24.24 7.49
CA GLU A 54 -9.98 22.97 7.57
C GLU A 54 -10.47 22.06 8.71
N HIS A 55 -11.03 22.62 9.78
CA HIS A 55 -11.60 21.83 10.87
C HIS A 55 -12.84 21.04 10.45
N SER A 56 -13.55 21.46 9.40
CA SER A 56 -14.67 20.68 8.84
C SER A 56 -14.22 19.35 8.23
N LEU A 57 -12.93 19.19 7.91
CA LEU A 57 -12.38 17.93 7.44
C LEU A 57 -12.44 16.82 8.51
N LEU A 58 -12.52 17.20 9.79
CA LEU A 58 -12.61 16.26 10.91
C LEU A 58 -14.04 15.76 11.18
N ASP A 59 -15.04 16.27 10.46
CA ASP A 59 -16.43 15.84 10.61
C ASP A 59 -16.69 14.43 10.03
N PHE A 60 -15.70 13.88 9.31
CA PHE A 60 -15.81 12.62 8.59
C PHE A 60 -14.90 11.52 9.16
N GLU A 61 -15.42 10.30 9.21
CA GLU A 61 -14.60 9.10 9.41
C GLU A 61 -14.12 8.59 8.04
N ILE A 62 -12.84 8.82 7.73
CA ILE A 62 -12.26 8.55 6.41
C ILE A 62 -11.54 7.20 6.39
N TYR A 63 -11.96 6.36 5.43
CA TYR A 63 -11.27 5.15 5.01
C TYR A 63 -10.67 5.39 3.64
N ILE A 64 -9.37 5.20 3.47
CA ILE A 64 -8.72 5.37 2.17
C ILE A 64 -8.62 4.02 1.47
N THR A 65 -8.93 3.96 0.19
CA THR A 65 -8.73 2.74 -0.60
C THR A 65 -7.31 2.62 -1.12
N SER A 66 -6.81 1.39 -1.25
CA SER A 66 -5.52 1.12 -1.87
C SER A 66 -5.52 -0.21 -2.62
N LEU A 67 -4.65 -0.32 -3.62
CA LEU A 67 -4.44 -1.49 -4.47
C LEU A 67 -3.14 -2.19 -4.10
N HIS A 68 -3.23 -3.47 -3.72
CA HIS A 68 -2.08 -4.31 -3.41
C HIS A 68 -1.95 -5.45 -4.41
N VAL A 69 -0.77 -5.62 -5.00
CA VAL A 69 -0.47 -6.77 -5.86
C VAL A 69 0.15 -7.88 -5.03
N THR A 70 -0.37 -9.10 -5.18
CA THR A 70 0.17 -10.27 -4.49
C THR A 70 0.15 -11.50 -5.37
N THR A 71 1.01 -12.47 -5.05
CA THR A 71 1.00 -13.79 -5.67
C THR A 71 0.48 -14.81 -4.68
N ASP A 72 -0.26 -15.77 -5.20
CA ASP A 72 -0.96 -16.75 -4.41
C ASP A 72 -0.84 -18.16 -5.01
N LYS A 73 -0.91 -19.17 -4.13
CA LYS A 73 -0.92 -20.59 -4.47
C LYS A 73 -2.10 -21.35 -3.85
N ASP A 74 -3.06 -20.67 -3.21
CA ASP A 74 -4.21 -21.31 -2.55
C ASP A 74 -5.60 -20.81 -2.98
N ASN A 75 -5.69 -20.15 -4.14
CA ASN A 75 -6.91 -19.54 -4.68
C ASN A 75 -7.54 -18.54 -3.69
N CYS A 76 -6.68 -17.73 -3.06
CA CYS A 76 -7.00 -16.73 -2.05
C CYS A 76 -7.70 -17.30 -0.80
N SER A 77 -7.53 -18.58 -0.51
CA SER A 77 -8.08 -19.22 0.69
C SER A 77 -7.49 -18.60 1.96
N SER A 78 -6.17 -18.41 2.01
CA SER A 78 -5.50 -17.74 3.14
C SER A 78 -5.93 -16.28 3.28
N LEU A 79 -6.05 -15.55 2.15
CA LEU A 79 -6.53 -14.17 2.12
C LEU A 79 -7.96 -14.05 2.67
N LYS A 80 -8.87 -14.96 2.27
CA LYS A 80 -10.26 -15.01 2.76
C LYS A 80 -10.37 -15.41 4.24
N LYS A 81 -9.36 -16.10 4.78
CA LYS A 81 -9.31 -16.55 6.17
C LYS A 81 -8.68 -15.53 7.11
N TYR A 82 -7.60 -14.89 6.69
CA TYR A 82 -6.77 -14.05 7.55
C TYR A 82 -6.78 -12.57 7.19
N GLY A 83 -7.28 -12.21 6.01
CA GLY A 83 -7.10 -10.90 5.42
C GLY A 83 -5.73 -10.73 4.77
N LEU A 84 -5.36 -9.51 4.41
CA LEU A 84 -4.05 -9.21 3.84
C LEU A 84 -3.03 -8.99 4.96
N LEU A 85 -2.01 -9.84 5.00
CA LEU A 85 -1.05 -9.94 6.09
C LEU A 85 0.28 -9.26 5.75
N ASN A 86 0.91 -8.66 6.75
CA ASN A 86 2.31 -8.22 6.64
C ASN A 86 3.27 -9.43 6.53
N LEU A 87 4.53 -9.21 6.18
CA LEU A 87 5.48 -10.31 5.90
C LEU A 87 5.70 -11.24 7.11
N GLN A 88 5.85 -10.68 8.32
CA GLN A 88 6.03 -11.49 9.53
C GLN A 88 4.82 -12.40 9.76
N GLN A 89 3.61 -11.86 9.67
CA GLN A 89 2.37 -12.61 9.84
C GLN A 89 2.21 -13.68 8.76
N ALA A 90 2.58 -13.39 7.51
CA ALA A 90 2.57 -14.36 6.42
C ALA A 90 3.52 -15.54 6.71
N ILE A 91 4.67 -15.31 7.34
CA ILE A 91 5.62 -16.37 7.73
C ILE A 91 5.16 -17.16 8.96
N ILE A 92 4.44 -16.52 9.89
CA ILE A 92 4.01 -17.15 11.16
C ILE A 92 2.73 -17.97 10.98
N LYS A 93 1.74 -17.43 10.26
CA LYS A 93 0.42 -18.03 10.08
C LYS A 93 0.44 -19.13 9.01
N ASP A 94 -0.62 -19.94 8.99
CA ASP A 94 -0.80 -21.01 8.02
C ASP A 94 -1.12 -20.47 6.63
N THR A 95 -0.09 -20.02 5.91
CA THR A 95 -0.17 -19.40 4.58
C THR A 95 0.62 -20.20 3.54
N PRO A 96 0.38 -19.97 2.24
CA PRO A 96 1.18 -20.55 1.18
C PRO A 96 2.67 -20.24 1.30
N LEU A 97 3.04 -19.01 1.69
CA LEU A 97 4.44 -18.62 1.86
C LEU A 97 5.12 -19.45 2.96
N ARG A 98 4.47 -19.62 4.12
CA ARG A 98 5.03 -20.44 5.20
C ARG A 98 5.14 -21.91 4.81
N ALA A 99 4.10 -22.46 4.18
CA ALA A 99 4.09 -23.84 3.73
C ALA A 99 5.21 -24.09 2.70
N TYR A 100 5.36 -23.18 1.74
CA TYR A 100 6.42 -23.20 0.75
C TYR A 100 7.82 -23.22 1.37
N LEU A 101 8.12 -22.24 2.25
CA LEU A 101 9.41 -22.16 2.93
C LEU A 101 9.73 -23.43 3.72
N ARG A 102 8.75 -23.98 4.44
CA ARG A 102 8.90 -25.22 5.21
C ARG A 102 9.16 -26.44 4.33
N ASN A 103 8.44 -26.57 3.22
CA ASN A 103 8.64 -27.64 2.25
C ASN A 103 10.03 -27.56 1.60
N TYR A 104 10.57 -26.34 1.46
CA TYR A 104 11.93 -26.10 1.03
C TYR A 104 13.00 -26.39 2.12
N GLY A 105 12.58 -26.71 3.35
CA GLY A 105 13.49 -26.91 4.48
C GLY A 105 13.98 -25.62 5.14
N VAL A 106 13.37 -24.47 4.81
CA VAL A 106 13.63 -23.18 5.49
C VAL A 106 12.67 -23.00 6.64
N ARG A 107 13.20 -22.76 7.85
CA ARG A 107 12.40 -22.42 9.03
C ARG A 107 12.85 -21.07 9.57
N ILE A 108 11.91 -20.13 9.63
CA ILE A 108 12.15 -18.79 10.13
C ILE A 108 11.41 -18.64 11.46
N GLU A 109 12.15 -18.35 12.52
CA GLU A 109 11.61 -18.07 13.86
C GLU A 109 11.79 -16.58 14.16
N ILE A 110 10.73 -15.80 13.91
CA ILE A 110 10.74 -14.33 14.05
C ILE A 110 11.06 -13.91 15.51
N GLU A 111 10.41 -14.53 16.50
CA GLU A 111 10.63 -14.18 17.92
C GLU A 111 12.05 -14.52 18.40
N LYS A 112 12.59 -15.66 17.97
CA LYS A 112 13.97 -16.07 18.30
C LYS A 112 15.01 -15.38 17.43
N LYS A 113 14.58 -14.63 16.40
CA LYS A 113 15.42 -14.01 15.40
C LYS A 113 16.42 -15.00 14.77
N GLN A 114 15.92 -16.13 14.27
CA GLN A 114 16.75 -17.19 13.68
C GLN A 114 16.17 -17.71 12.37
N ILE A 115 17.05 -18.11 11.45
CA ILE A 115 16.68 -18.88 10.25
C ILE A 115 17.47 -20.18 10.27
N GLN A 116 16.77 -21.30 10.15
CA GLN A 116 17.36 -22.62 9.96
C GLN A 116 17.17 -23.04 8.51
N PHE A 117 18.25 -23.48 7.87
CA PHE A 117 18.22 -24.10 6.55
C PHE A 117 19.32 -25.16 6.46
N GLN A 118 18.94 -26.40 6.14
CA GLN A 118 19.83 -27.56 6.23
C GLN A 118 20.45 -27.65 7.63
N ASP A 119 21.77 -27.88 7.73
CA ASP A 119 22.51 -27.93 8.99
C ASP A 119 22.99 -26.54 9.46
N LYS A 120 22.57 -25.46 8.80
CA LYS A 120 22.97 -24.08 9.13
C LYS A 120 21.91 -23.36 9.93
N LEU A 121 22.37 -22.63 10.95
CA LEU A 121 21.59 -21.69 11.72
C LEU A 121 22.14 -20.29 11.48
N PHE A 122 21.30 -19.39 10.98
CA PHE A 122 21.61 -18.00 10.75
C PHE A 122 20.99 -17.16 11.87
N ASP A 123 21.84 -16.36 12.54
CA ASP A 123 21.41 -15.39 13.53
C ASP A 123 21.03 -14.07 12.85
N ILE A 124 19.77 -13.66 13.00
CA ILE A 124 19.25 -12.40 12.46
C ILE A 124 18.88 -11.43 13.61
N SER A 125 19.52 -11.58 14.77
CA SER A 125 19.32 -10.73 15.94
C SER A 125 20.08 -9.41 15.92
N LYS A 126 21.13 -9.34 15.11
CA LYS A 126 21.95 -8.15 14.89
C LYS A 126 21.09 -6.92 14.55
N ASP A 127 21.43 -5.79 15.16
CA ASP A 127 20.82 -4.51 14.82
C ASP A 127 21.16 -4.10 13.39
N TYR A 128 20.13 -3.66 12.66
CA TYR A 128 20.31 -3.15 11.31
C TYR A 128 21.07 -1.82 11.33
N ASN A 129 22.30 -1.82 10.80
CA ASN A 129 23.19 -0.66 10.69
C ASN A 129 23.51 -0.30 9.22
N GLY A 130 22.65 -0.72 8.29
CA GLY A 130 22.87 -0.61 6.85
C GLY A 130 23.01 -1.97 6.16
N ILE A 131 22.98 -1.95 4.83
CA ILE A 131 23.11 -3.14 3.99
C ILE A 131 24.57 -3.31 3.59
N SER A 132 25.18 -4.40 4.04
CA SER A 132 26.55 -4.78 3.65
C SER A 132 26.64 -6.22 3.17
N GLU A 133 25.81 -7.11 3.71
CA GLU A 133 25.78 -8.53 3.39
C GLU A 133 24.33 -9.00 3.11
N PRO A 134 24.14 -10.14 2.42
CA PRO A 134 22.79 -10.67 2.15
C PRO A 134 21.93 -10.86 3.40
N ILE A 135 22.53 -11.11 4.56
CA ILE A 135 21.79 -11.26 5.82
C ILE A 135 21.19 -9.93 6.31
N ASP A 136 21.83 -8.79 6.01
CA ASP A 136 21.32 -7.47 6.40
C ASP A 136 20.02 -7.15 5.65
N TRP A 137 19.87 -7.60 4.40
CA TRP A 137 18.61 -7.51 3.65
C TRP A 137 17.49 -8.30 4.29
N ILE A 138 17.78 -9.50 4.80
CA ILE A 138 16.80 -10.31 5.51
C ILE A 138 16.37 -9.66 6.81
N ILE A 139 17.33 -9.13 7.59
CA ILE A 139 17.03 -8.38 8.82
C ILE A 139 16.17 -7.16 8.48
N TYR A 140 16.53 -6.41 7.44
CA TYR A 140 15.78 -5.25 6.98
C TYR A 140 14.35 -5.62 6.59
N LYS A 141 14.15 -6.61 5.71
CA LYS A 141 12.81 -7.04 5.27
C LYS A 141 11.97 -7.61 6.40
N LEU A 142 12.55 -8.30 7.37
CA LEU A 142 11.78 -8.90 8.48
C LEU A 142 11.47 -7.92 9.61
N TYR A 143 12.29 -6.88 9.84
CA TYR A 143 12.16 -6.02 11.03
C TYR A 143 12.08 -4.51 10.76
N LYS A 144 12.28 -4.07 9.51
CA LYS A 144 12.18 -2.65 9.12
C LYS A 144 11.18 -2.43 7.99
N ASP A 145 11.19 -3.30 6.98
CA ASP A 145 10.39 -3.22 5.74
C ASP A 145 9.50 -4.47 5.56
N PHE A 146 8.66 -4.73 6.57
CA PHE A 146 7.75 -5.88 6.58
C PHE A 146 6.28 -5.50 6.41
N GLN A 147 5.99 -4.20 6.30
CA GLN A 147 4.64 -3.67 6.12
C GLN A 147 4.04 -4.02 4.75
N LEU A 148 2.75 -3.75 4.61
CA LEU A 148 2.06 -3.85 3.32
C LEU A 148 2.32 -2.60 2.49
N ASN A 149 2.91 -2.82 1.32
CA ASN A 149 3.17 -1.80 0.30
C ASN A 149 2.07 -1.91 -0.76
N SER A 150 1.45 -0.80 -1.13
CA SER A 150 0.29 -0.75 -2.03
C SER A 150 0.26 0.57 -2.80
N PHE A 151 -0.80 0.85 -3.55
CA PHE A 151 -0.96 2.06 -4.35
C PHE A 151 -2.28 2.73 -4.05
N PHE A 152 -2.27 4.00 -3.66
CA PHE A 152 -3.49 4.82 -3.69
C PHE A 152 -3.95 5.01 -5.14
N HIS A 153 -3.01 5.16 -6.07
CA HIS A 153 -3.22 5.05 -7.51
C HIS A 153 -1.95 4.74 -8.28
N SER A 154 -2.12 4.25 -9.50
CA SER A 154 -1.07 3.99 -10.50
C SER A 154 -1.75 3.88 -11.87
N ASP A 155 -1.01 4.15 -12.96
CA ASP A 155 -1.44 3.79 -14.32
C ASP A 155 -1.68 2.27 -14.44
N ASN A 156 -0.75 1.49 -13.90
CA ASN A 156 -0.88 0.04 -13.82
C ASN A 156 -0.03 -0.52 -12.67
N VAL A 157 -0.68 -0.87 -11.56
CA VAL A 157 0.02 -1.43 -10.37
C VAL A 157 0.78 -2.72 -10.69
N LEU A 158 0.37 -3.45 -11.72
CA LEU A 158 1.02 -4.67 -12.12
C LEU A 158 2.35 -4.40 -12.85
N LYS A 159 2.59 -3.20 -13.41
CA LYS A 159 3.87 -2.82 -14.04
C LYS A 159 4.97 -2.45 -13.04
N TYR A 160 4.68 -2.43 -11.74
CA TYR A 160 5.67 -2.15 -10.73
C TYR A 160 6.86 -3.11 -10.82
N GLY A 161 8.07 -2.57 -10.60
CA GLY A 161 9.33 -3.29 -10.70
C GLY A 161 9.47 -4.42 -9.67
N GLY A 162 10.60 -5.12 -9.71
CA GLY A 162 10.94 -6.14 -8.70
C GLY A 162 10.22 -7.49 -8.86
N GLY A 163 9.41 -7.66 -9.92
CA GLY A 163 8.78 -8.94 -10.24
C GLY A 163 7.64 -9.33 -9.31
N ILE A 164 6.93 -8.33 -8.74
CA ILE A 164 5.86 -8.55 -7.76
C ILE A 164 4.68 -9.39 -8.30
N ARG A 165 4.48 -9.44 -9.63
CA ARG A 165 3.52 -10.33 -10.29
C ARG A 165 3.90 -11.82 -10.20
N ARG A 166 5.17 -12.12 -9.94
CA ARG A 166 5.74 -13.46 -10.07
C ARG A 166 6.16 -14.04 -8.72
N ARG A 167 6.58 -13.19 -7.78
CA ARG A 167 7.01 -13.63 -6.45
C ARG A 167 7.02 -12.51 -5.41
N PRO A 168 6.95 -12.86 -4.11
CA PRO A 168 7.38 -11.97 -3.04
C PRO A 168 8.86 -11.61 -3.17
N GLU A 169 9.21 -10.33 -3.06
CA GLU A 169 10.60 -9.85 -3.06
C GLU A 169 11.44 -10.51 -1.95
N PHE A 170 10.81 -10.87 -0.83
CA PHE A 170 11.49 -11.57 0.27
C PHE A 170 12.14 -12.89 -0.18
N LEU A 171 11.56 -13.61 -1.15
CA LEU A 171 12.15 -14.87 -1.65
C LEU A 171 13.45 -14.64 -2.42
N TYR A 172 13.62 -13.51 -3.08
CA TYR A 172 14.88 -13.14 -3.73
C TYR A 172 15.99 -12.91 -2.71
N ASN A 173 15.71 -12.08 -1.70
CA ASN A 173 16.65 -11.83 -0.61
C ASN A 173 17.05 -13.13 0.10
N LEU A 174 16.10 -14.04 0.26
CA LEU A 174 16.34 -15.35 0.87
C LEU A 174 17.18 -16.26 -0.03
N ALA A 175 16.92 -16.27 -1.33
CA ALA A 175 17.70 -17.01 -2.31
C ALA A 175 19.16 -16.54 -2.33
N GLU A 176 19.41 -15.23 -2.23
CA GLU A 176 20.76 -14.65 -2.11
C GLU A 176 21.47 -15.07 -0.82
N LEU A 177 20.79 -14.97 0.34
CA LEU A 177 21.35 -15.39 1.63
C LEU A 177 21.73 -16.88 1.62
N LEU A 178 20.81 -17.73 1.17
CA LEU A 178 20.98 -19.18 1.22
C LEU A 178 21.85 -19.72 0.07
N ARG A 179 22.14 -18.89 -0.95
CA ARG A 179 22.81 -19.26 -2.21
C ARG A 179 22.06 -20.38 -2.94
N VAL A 180 20.73 -20.31 -2.94
CA VAL A 180 19.85 -21.26 -3.61
C VAL A 180 18.86 -20.50 -4.48
N PRO A 181 19.21 -20.21 -5.76
CA PRO A 181 18.37 -19.39 -6.64
C PRO A 181 16.99 -20.01 -6.87
N ASN A 182 16.89 -21.34 -6.83
CA ASN A 182 15.64 -22.04 -7.09
C ASN A 182 14.51 -21.70 -6.10
N ILE A 183 14.81 -21.18 -4.89
CA ILE A 183 13.78 -20.73 -3.93
C ILE A 183 12.86 -19.66 -4.52
N GLU A 184 13.36 -18.78 -5.39
CA GLU A 184 12.48 -17.80 -6.02
C GLU A 184 11.80 -18.35 -7.28
N TYR A 185 12.48 -19.18 -8.08
CA TYR A 185 11.94 -19.72 -9.34
C TYR A 185 10.89 -20.81 -9.12
N ASP A 186 11.09 -21.69 -8.13
CA ASP A 186 10.14 -22.73 -7.78
C ASP A 186 8.83 -22.12 -7.23
N TRP A 187 8.91 -20.93 -6.62
CA TRP A 187 7.71 -20.17 -6.27
C TRP A 187 6.93 -19.78 -7.52
N MET A 188 7.59 -19.34 -8.59
CA MET A 188 6.90 -18.88 -9.81
C MET A 188 6.11 -19.98 -10.52
N ASN A 189 6.37 -21.25 -10.21
CA ASN A 189 5.58 -22.37 -10.71
C ASN A 189 4.20 -22.41 -10.05
N ASP A 190 3.15 -22.50 -10.86
CA ASP A 190 1.75 -22.64 -10.42
C ASP A 190 1.25 -21.51 -9.51
N ILE A 191 1.68 -20.27 -9.75
CA ILE A 191 1.14 -19.08 -9.07
C ILE A 191 0.00 -18.46 -9.85
N SER A 192 -0.86 -17.77 -9.12
CA SER A 192 -1.77 -16.76 -9.67
C SER A 192 -1.43 -15.41 -9.07
N CYS A 193 -1.46 -14.37 -9.88
CA CYS A 193 -1.31 -12.98 -9.44
C CYS A 193 -2.71 -12.37 -9.24
N TYR A 194 -2.85 -11.61 -8.16
CA TYR A 194 -4.08 -10.91 -7.82
C TYR A 194 -3.80 -9.45 -7.47
N VAL A 195 -4.76 -8.59 -7.80
CA VAL A 195 -4.82 -7.21 -7.28
C VAL A 195 -5.92 -7.14 -6.23
N ILE A 196 -5.58 -6.68 -5.04
CA ILE A 196 -6.49 -6.59 -3.90
C ILE A 196 -6.81 -5.12 -3.67
N LYS A 197 -8.08 -4.74 -3.86
CA LYS A 197 -8.58 -3.43 -3.44
C LYS A 197 -9.10 -3.54 -2.02
N TYR A 198 -8.53 -2.76 -1.12
CA TYR A 198 -8.95 -2.72 0.28
C TYR A 198 -9.13 -1.28 0.75
N LYS A 199 -9.74 -1.12 1.92
CA LYS A 199 -9.82 0.15 2.64
C LYS A 199 -9.10 0.07 3.98
N ALA A 200 -8.54 1.20 4.44
CA ALA A 200 -7.95 1.32 5.76
C ALA A 200 -8.14 2.74 6.32
N THR A 201 -8.14 2.89 7.64
CA THR A 201 -8.28 4.21 8.28
C THR A 201 -7.00 5.05 8.11
N LEU A 202 -7.12 6.37 8.25
CA LEU A 202 -5.98 7.29 8.25
C LEU A 202 -4.86 6.90 9.24
N SER A 203 -5.23 6.31 10.38
CA SER A 203 -4.31 5.91 11.43
C SER A 203 -3.55 4.61 11.15
N GLN A 204 -4.07 3.76 10.25
CA GLN A 204 -3.41 2.52 9.82
C GLN A 204 -2.29 2.76 8.80
N PHE A 205 -2.38 3.85 8.03
CA PHE A 205 -1.33 4.26 7.11
C PHE A 205 -0.15 4.88 7.86
N ALA A 206 1.05 4.62 7.36
CA ALA A 206 2.26 5.23 7.86
C ALA A 206 2.26 6.75 7.59
N ASP A 207 2.69 7.54 8.56
CA ASP A 207 2.54 9.00 8.50
C ASP A 207 3.40 9.64 7.41
N TRP A 208 4.52 9.01 7.05
CA TRP A 208 5.37 9.45 5.95
C TRP A 208 4.75 9.29 4.56
N ASN A 209 3.60 8.60 4.42
CA ASN A 209 2.82 8.64 3.18
C ASN A 209 2.35 10.05 2.85
N PHE A 210 2.14 10.88 3.87
CA PHE A 210 1.41 12.14 3.78
C PHE A 210 2.35 13.36 3.84
N ASP A 211 3.62 13.17 3.51
CA ASP A 211 4.67 14.20 3.56
C ASP A 211 4.80 14.90 4.92
N ILE A 212 4.41 14.22 6.00
CA ILE A 212 4.58 14.71 7.38
C ILE A 212 6.00 14.35 7.86
N ASP A 213 6.81 15.36 8.18
CA ASP A 213 8.16 15.16 8.69
C ASP A 213 8.16 14.40 10.02
N LYS A 214 9.06 13.42 10.16
CA LYS A 214 9.17 12.56 11.36
C LYS A 214 9.53 13.34 12.62
N ASN A 215 10.22 14.46 12.50
CA ASN A 215 10.57 15.32 13.62
C ASN A 215 9.39 16.21 14.00
N GLU A 216 8.57 16.62 13.04
CA GLU A 216 7.39 17.46 13.28
C GLU A 216 6.28 16.69 14.00
N ILE A 217 6.03 15.43 13.59
CA ILE A 217 4.86 14.67 14.07
C ILE A 217 4.76 14.55 15.59
N ASN A 218 5.90 14.56 16.30
CA ASN A 218 5.94 14.45 17.76
C ASN A 218 5.41 15.72 18.48
N TYR A 219 5.23 16.82 17.76
CA TYR A 219 4.76 18.10 18.28
C TYR A 219 3.34 18.44 17.83
N LEU A 220 2.72 17.61 16.99
CA LEU A 220 1.37 17.81 16.49
C LEU A 220 0.38 16.98 17.30
N ASP A 221 -0.82 17.50 17.52
CA ASP A 221 -1.91 16.69 18.05
C ASP A 221 -2.57 15.84 16.96
N GLU A 222 -3.40 14.87 17.37
CA GLU A 222 -4.07 13.95 16.45
C GLU A 222 -4.98 14.67 15.44
N SER A 223 -5.60 15.79 15.83
CA SER A 223 -6.48 16.56 14.96
C SER A 223 -5.67 17.26 13.87
N GLU A 224 -4.54 17.87 14.23
CA GLU A 224 -3.64 18.51 13.27
C GLU A 224 -3.03 17.49 12.30
N ILE A 225 -2.60 16.32 12.80
CA ILE A 225 -2.11 15.23 11.96
C ILE A 225 -3.19 14.81 10.96
N ASN A 226 -4.42 14.58 11.42
CA ASN A 226 -5.51 14.15 10.55
C ASN A 226 -5.87 15.22 9.51
N ILE A 227 -5.93 16.51 9.88
CA ILE A 227 -6.14 17.60 8.92
C ILE A 227 -5.06 17.59 7.83
N ARG A 228 -3.78 17.47 8.21
CA ARG A 228 -2.67 17.41 7.25
C ARG A 228 -2.79 16.21 6.31
N LYS A 229 -3.12 15.02 6.83
CA LYS A 229 -3.35 13.83 6.01
C LYS A 229 -4.50 14.01 5.02
N ILE A 230 -5.60 14.64 5.45
CA ILE A 230 -6.77 14.86 4.58
C ILE A 230 -6.45 15.92 3.51
N LYS A 231 -5.78 17.03 3.88
CA LYS A 231 -5.27 18.00 2.91
C LYS A 231 -4.33 17.34 1.89
N TRP A 232 -3.48 16.42 2.33
CA TRP A 232 -2.62 15.65 1.42
C TRP A 232 -3.45 14.80 0.44
N LEU A 233 -4.51 14.12 0.88
CA LEU A 233 -5.41 13.38 -0.01
C LEU A 233 -6.07 14.30 -1.05
N ILE A 234 -6.52 15.49 -0.62
CA ILE A 234 -7.08 16.51 -1.51
C ILE A 234 -6.03 16.94 -2.54
N ASN A 235 -4.79 17.22 -2.11
CA ASN A 235 -3.69 17.58 -3.01
C ASN A 235 -3.39 16.49 -4.05
N GLN A 236 -3.28 15.22 -3.64
CA GLN A 236 -3.05 14.12 -4.59
C GLN A 236 -4.22 13.97 -5.56
N SER A 237 -5.45 14.19 -5.09
CA SER A 237 -6.64 14.12 -5.94
C SER A 237 -6.69 15.26 -6.95
N LEU A 238 -6.40 16.50 -6.52
CA LEU A 238 -6.27 17.66 -7.40
C LEU A 238 -5.14 17.47 -8.42
N ARG A 239 -4.00 16.91 -8.00
CA ARG A 239 -2.89 16.54 -8.88
C ARG A 239 -3.29 15.53 -9.93
N ARG A 240 -3.97 14.46 -9.53
CA ARG A 240 -4.47 13.44 -10.46
C ARG A 240 -5.42 14.04 -11.48
N ILE A 241 -6.37 14.87 -11.04
CA ILE A 241 -7.33 15.56 -11.94
C ILE A 241 -6.59 16.53 -12.87
N ASN A 242 -5.62 17.30 -12.36
CA ASN A 242 -4.80 18.21 -13.17
C ASN A 242 -3.98 17.46 -14.23
N ASN A 243 -3.37 16.32 -13.85
CA ASN A 243 -2.61 15.48 -14.77
C ASN A 243 -3.46 14.91 -15.89
N ASP A 244 -4.68 14.46 -15.57
CA ASP A 244 -5.65 14.04 -16.57
C ASP A 244 -5.99 15.17 -17.54
N LEU A 245 -6.34 16.35 -17.01
CA LEU A 245 -6.76 17.51 -17.80
C LEU A 245 -5.68 18.06 -18.75
N PHE A 246 -4.41 18.07 -18.33
CA PHE A 246 -3.36 18.81 -19.03
C PHE A 246 -2.27 17.94 -19.64
N TYR A 247 -2.07 16.72 -19.13
CA TYR A 247 -0.92 15.89 -19.49
C TYR A 247 -1.32 14.49 -19.96
N ASN A 248 -2.59 14.09 -19.78
CA ASN A 248 -3.09 12.74 -20.07
C ASN A 248 -2.15 11.67 -19.47
N SER A 249 -1.78 11.86 -18.20
CA SER A 249 -0.83 11.03 -17.47
C SER A 249 -1.35 10.66 -16.08
N ILE A 250 -0.89 9.52 -15.59
CA ILE A 250 -1.15 9.05 -14.23
C ILE A 250 0.22 8.72 -13.62
N ASP A 251 0.51 9.30 -12.47
CA ASP A 251 1.69 8.97 -11.68
C ASP A 251 1.39 7.88 -10.65
N ASP A 252 2.46 7.26 -10.15
CA ASP A 252 2.37 6.29 -9.07
C ASP A 252 2.30 7.00 -7.73
N CYS A 253 1.22 6.74 -6.99
CA CYS A 253 1.04 7.19 -5.62
C CYS A 253 1.05 5.98 -4.69
N TYR A 254 2.22 5.73 -4.10
CA TYR A 254 2.44 4.61 -3.20
C TYR A 254 1.74 4.82 -1.86
N SER A 255 1.38 3.72 -1.21
CA SER A 255 0.84 3.72 0.13
C SER A 255 1.47 2.61 0.97
N TYR A 256 1.86 2.97 2.18
CA TYR A 256 2.47 2.06 3.14
C TYR A 256 1.59 1.99 4.38
N LEU A 257 1.16 0.79 4.77
CA LEU A 257 0.58 0.60 6.11
C LEU A 257 1.68 0.68 7.17
N LYS A 258 1.30 0.95 8.42
CA LYS A 258 2.21 0.78 9.57
C LYS A 258 2.64 -0.68 9.68
N ASN A 259 3.84 -0.92 10.21
CA ASN A 259 4.46 -2.23 10.22
C ASN A 259 3.62 -3.31 10.93
N ASP A 260 2.94 -2.96 12.02
CA ASP A 260 2.06 -3.83 12.79
C ASP A 260 0.62 -3.90 12.25
N ALA A 261 0.28 -3.06 11.25
CA ALA A 261 -1.04 -3.06 10.63
C ALA A 261 -1.19 -4.18 9.58
N TYR A 262 -2.43 -4.61 9.40
CA TYR A 262 -2.86 -5.58 8.40
C TYR A 262 -4.30 -5.25 7.99
N VAL A 263 -4.74 -5.80 6.86
CA VAL A 263 -6.11 -5.59 6.36
C VAL A 263 -6.97 -6.76 6.79
N ARG A 264 -8.05 -6.49 7.51
CA ARG A 264 -9.02 -7.53 7.90
C ARG A 264 -9.81 -7.98 6.67
N VAL A 265 -10.35 -9.19 6.71
CA VAL A 265 -11.22 -9.72 5.65
C VAL A 265 -12.39 -8.78 5.33
N SER A 266 -12.98 -8.15 6.36
CA SER A 266 -14.09 -7.19 6.21
C SER A 266 -13.72 -5.87 5.52
N ASP A 267 -12.42 -5.58 5.43
CA ASP A 267 -11.90 -4.35 4.84
C ASP A 267 -11.38 -4.57 3.40
N ILE A 268 -11.40 -5.81 2.91
CA ILE A 268 -11.17 -6.16 1.51
C ILE A 268 -12.44 -5.81 0.72
N LEU A 269 -12.31 -4.93 -0.25
CA LEU A 269 -13.43 -4.47 -1.10
C LEU A 269 -13.57 -5.36 -2.33
N ARG A 270 -12.46 -5.74 -2.95
CA ARG A 270 -12.44 -6.60 -4.14
C ARG A 270 -11.11 -7.32 -4.29
N ILE A 271 -11.19 -8.53 -4.83
CA ILE A 271 -10.05 -9.36 -5.23
C ILE A 271 -10.20 -9.53 -6.75
N TYR A 272 -9.22 -9.04 -7.50
CA TYR A 272 -9.18 -9.16 -8.95
C TYR A 272 -8.13 -10.18 -9.35
N THR A 273 -8.46 -11.09 -10.26
CA THR A 273 -7.44 -11.69 -11.14
C THR A 273 -6.78 -10.61 -11.99
N GLU A 274 -5.63 -10.91 -12.60
CA GLU A 274 -4.96 -9.95 -13.50
C GLU A 274 -5.91 -9.45 -14.60
N ASN A 275 -6.65 -10.34 -15.26
CA ASN A 275 -7.55 -9.97 -16.34
C ASN A 275 -8.72 -9.09 -15.86
N GLU A 276 -9.34 -9.43 -14.72
CA GLU A 276 -10.42 -8.62 -14.15
C GLU A 276 -9.92 -7.21 -13.76
N TYR A 277 -8.68 -7.10 -13.26
CA TYR A 277 -8.08 -5.80 -12.95
C TYR A 277 -7.87 -4.98 -14.23
N LEU A 278 -7.26 -5.57 -15.26
CA LEU A 278 -7.01 -4.88 -16.53
C LEU A 278 -8.31 -4.42 -17.20
N GLU A 279 -9.36 -5.25 -17.16
CA GLU A 279 -10.67 -4.91 -17.72
C GLU A 279 -11.36 -3.79 -16.92
N GLU A 280 -11.44 -3.92 -15.59
CA GLU A 280 -12.09 -2.93 -14.71
C GLU A 280 -11.43 -1.55 -14.83
N TYR A 281 -10.10 -1.52 -14.83
CA TYR A 281 -9.32 -0.29 -14.90
C TYR A 281 -9.05 0.17 -16.34
N ARG A 282 -9.55 -0.56 -17.35
CA ARG A 282 -9.40 -0.26 -18.79
C ARG A 282 -7.94 -0.06 -19.22
N ILE A 283 -7.06 -0.90 -18.69
CA ILE A 283 -5.63 -0.84 -18.96
C ILE A 283 -5.32 -1.72 -20.17
N ASN A 284 -4.76 -1.12 -21.22
CA ASN A 284 -4.25 -1.87 -22.36
C ASN A 284 -2.79 -2.28 -22.08
N GLU A 285 -2.50 -3.59 -22.19
CA GLU A 285 -1.13 -4.13 -22.17
C GLU A 285 -0.51 -4.20 -23.57
#